data_AF-A0A535Q369-F1
#
_entry.id   AF-A0A535Q369-F1
#
_cell.length_a   1.000
_cell.length_b   1.000
_cell.length_c   1.000
_cell.angle_alpha   90.00
_cell.angle_beta   90.00
_cell.angle_gamma   90.00
#
_symmetry.space_group_name_H-M   'P 1'
#
loop_
_entity.id
_entity.type
_entity.pdbx_description
1 polymer ?
#
loop_
_entity_poly.entity_id
_entity_poly.type
_entity_poly.pdbx_seq_one_letter_code
_entity_poly.pdbx_strand_id
1 'polypeptide(L)'
;MGVFDEPSSYYPSESLSLDELAYWVAFTRILGIGPVRFKMLLDYFHDDVAAAWNANWKELAQAGLDQSIIDSFIRQRASSNP
;
A
#
# COMPACT_ATOMS: atom_id res chain seq x y z
N MET A 1 19.97 -12.88 19.91
CA MET A 1 19.08 -13.22 18.79
C MET A 1 17.73 -12.58 19.10
N GLY A 2 17.58 -11.30 18.76
CA GLY A 2 16.37 -10.55 19.09
C GLY A 2 15.27 -11.06 18.18
N VAL A 3 14.32 -11.79 18.75
CA VAL A 3 13.03 -12.00 18.09
C VAL A 3 12.42 -10.61 17.94
N PHE A 4 12.40 -10.10 16.70
CA PHE A 4 11.54 -9.00 16.33
C PHE A 4 10.11 -9.55 16.36
N ASP A 5 9.58 -9.74 17.56
CA ASP A 5 8.15 -9.67 17.78
C ASP A 5 7.82 -8.17 17.84
N GLU A 6 7.98 -7.52 16.68
CA GLU A 6 7.41 -6.20 16.44
C GLU A 6 5.90 -6.41 16.55
N PRO A 7 5.21 -5.68 17.45
CA PRO A 7 3.79 -5.94 17.68
C PRO A 7 3.10 -5.90 16.34
N SER A 8 2.44 -7.00 15.99
CA SER A 8 1.61 -7.18 14.81
C SER A 8 0.34 -6.31 14.88
N SER A 9 0.49 -5.06 15.33
CA SER A 9 -0.47 -3.98 15.19
C SER A 9 -0.29 -3.40 13.79
N TYR A 10 -0.55 -4.24 12.78
CA TYR A 10 -0.32 -3.90 11.37
C TYR A 10 -1.12 -2.66 10.95
N TYR A 11 -2.18 -2.33 11.68
CA TYR A 11 -2.77 -1.01 11.77
C TYR A 11 -3.62 -0.96 13.06
N PRO A 12 -3.33 -0.08 14.02
CA PRO A 12 -4.25 0.13 15.12
C PRO A 12 -5.47 0.85 14.55
N SER A 13 -6.64 0.21 14.58
CA SER A 13 -7.92 0.81 14.21
C SER A 13 -8.32 2.00 15.10
N GLU A 14 -7.41 2.45 15.98
CA GLU A 14 -7.62 3.49 16.98
C GLU A 14 -6.93 4.82 16.62
N SER A 15 -6.07 4.87 15.57
CA SER A 15 -5.29 6.08 15.22
C SER A 15 -5.27 6.49 13.73
N LEU A 16 -5.97 5.80 12.83
CA LEU A 16 -6.00 6.17 11.40
C LEU A 16 -7.16 7.08 11.05
N SER A 17 -6.91 8.02 10.15
CA SER A 17 -7.95 8.83 9.54
C SER A 17 -8.81 7.99 8.58
N LEU A 18 -10.07 8.38 8.37
CA LEU A 18 -10.99 7.72 7.43
C LEU A 18 -10.38 7.55 6.02
N ASP A 19 -9.60 8.54 5.57
CA ASP A 19 -8.87 8.50 4.30
C ASP A 19 -7.86 7.35 4.23
N GLU A 20 -7.02 7.17 5.25
CA GLU A 20 -6.02 6.10 5.28
C GLU A 20 -6.67 4.71 5.23
N LEU A 21 -7.80 4.57 5.93
CA LEU A 21 -8.61 3.36 5.93
C LEU A 21 -9.24 3.09 4.55
N ALA A 22 -9.75 4.13 3.88
CA ALA A 22 -10.29 4.02 2.52
C ALA A 22 -9.21 3.60 1.52
N TYR A 23 -8.01 4.20 1.59
CA TYR A 23 -6.89 3.78 0.76
C TYR A 23 -6.45 2.35 1.04
N TRP A 24 -6.38 1.95 2.31
CA TRP A 24 -6.05 0.57 2.69
C TRP A 24 -7.07 -0.44 2.12
N VAL A 25 -8.36 -0.14 2.21
CA VAL A 25 -9.41 -0.96 1.57
C VAL A 25 -9.26 -0.98 0.05
N ALA A 26 -8.88 0.14 -0.56
CA ALA A 26 -8.67 0.21 -2.01
C ALA A 26 -7.45 -0.63 -2.44
N PHE A 27 -6.35 -0.59 -1.68
CA PHE A 27 -5.14 -1.39 -1.93
C PHE A 27 -5.36 -2.89 -1.75
N THR A 28 -6.09 -3.30 -0.71
CA THR A 28 -6.39 -4.72 -0.46
C THR A 28 -7.29 -5.35 -1.53
N ARG A 29 -8.01 -4.55 -2.31
CA ARG A 29 -8.76 -5.02 -3.49
C ARG A 29 -7.86 -5.35 -4.67
N ILE A 30 -6.59 -4.96 -4.62
CA ILE A 30 -5.65 -5.12 -5.72
C ILE A 30 -5.01 -6.50 -5.66
N LEU A 31 -5.35 -7.33 -6.64
CA LEU A 31 -4.83 -8.69 -6.75
C LEU A 31 -3.31 -8.63 -6.92
N GLY A 32 -2.58 -9.22 -5.97
CA GLY A 32 -1.12 -9.24 -5.94
C GLY A 32 -0.48 -8.29 -4.93
N ILE A 33 -1.20 -7.25 -4.47
CA ILE A 33 -0.76 -6.39 -3.36
C ILE A 33 -1.28 -6.98 -2.04
N GLY A 34 -0.49 -7.90 -1.50
CA GLY A 34 -0.67 -8.36 -0.12
C GLY A 34 -0.09 -7.38 0.90
N PRO A 35 -0.22 -7.67 2.20
CA PRO A 35 0.32 -6.83 3.27
C PRO A 35 1.82 -6.57 3.06
N VAL A 36 2.62 -7.59 2.73
CA VAL A 36 4.08 -7.41 2.55
C VAL A 36 4.43 -6.32 1.53
N ARG A 37 3.83 -6.34 0.33
CA ARG A 37 4.11 -5.32 -0.70
C ARG A 37 3.54 -3.97 -0.33
N PHE A 38 2.40 -3.95 0.36
CA PHE A 38 1.83 -2.73 0.88
C PHE A 38 2.75 -2.06 1.91
N LYS A 39 3.34 -2.82 2.85
CA LYS A 39 4.34 -2.27 3.80
C LYS A 39 5.57 -1.75 3.09
N MET A 40 6.07 -2.44 2.06
CA MET A 40 7.21 -1.95 1.27
C MET A 40 6.89 -0.63 0.53
N LEU A 41 5.67 -0.51 0.02
CA LEU A 41 5.17 0.74 -0.56
C LEU A 41 5.18 1.85 0.49
N LEU A 42 4.58 1.61 1.66
CA LEU A 42 4.53 2.60 2.73
C LEU A 42 5.92 2.99 3.23
N ASP A 43 6.82 2.04 3.39
CA ASP A 43 8.22 2.30 3.77
C ASP A 43 8.89 3.25 2.77
N TYR A 44 8.65 3.07 1.47
CA TYR A 44 9.15 3.96 0.41
C TYR A 44 8.48 5.35 0.44
N PHE A 45 7.17 5.40 0.72
CA PHE A 45 6.40 6.65 0.78
C PHE A 45 6.36 7.27 2.17
N HIS A 46 7.16 6.82 3.14
CA HIS A 46 7.19 7.33 4.52
C HIS A 46 5.84 7.24 5.25
N ASP A 47 5.18 6.08 5.18
CA ASP A 47 3.83 5.81 5.71
C ASP A 47 2.71 6.66 5.08
N ASP A 48 3.01 7.36 4.00
CA ASP A 48 2.08 8.29 3.35
C ASP A 48 1.22 7.55 2.31
N VAL A 49 0.10 6.97 2.77
CA VAL A 49 -0.79 6.11 1.96
C VAL A 49 -1.38 6.87 0.76
N ALA A 50 -1.66 8.17 0.93
CA ALA A 50 -2.18 9.00 -0.14
C ALA A 50 -1.16 9.22 -1.26
N ALA A 51 0.12 9.41 -0.90
CA ALA A 51 1.22 9.50 -1.85
C ALA A 51 1.43 8.16 -2.56
N ALA A 52 1.42 7.05 -1.81
CA ALA A 52 1.47 5.69 -2.33
C ALA A 52 0.34 5.38 -3.32
N TRP A 53 -0.89 5.82 -3.03
CA TRP A 53 -2.02 5.65 -3.95
C TRP A 53 -1.89 6.52 -5.20
N ASN A 54 -1.40 7.76 -5.03
CA ASN A 54 -1.19 8.69 -6.13
C ASN A 54 0.07 8.41 -6.96
N ALA A 55 0.93 7.51 -6.49
CA ALA A 55 2.21 7.16 -7.08
C ALA A 55 2.11 6.78 -8.56
N ASN A 56 3.16 7.13 -9.28
CA ASN A 56 3.32 6.81 -10.68
C ASN A 56 3.90 5.40 -10.84
N TRP A 57 3.72 4.79 -12.02
CA TRP A 57 4.31 3.48 -12.34
C TRP A 57 5.83 3.42 -12.09
N LYS A 58 6.56 4.53 -12.28
CA LYS A 58 8.00 4.61 -11.97
C LYS A 58 8.28 4.45 -10.48
N GLU A 59 7.52 5.11 -9.63
CA GLU A 59 7.72 5.08 -8.18
C GLU A 59 7.29 3.74 -7.59
N LEU A 60 6.20 3.16 -8.11
CA LEU A 60 5.81 1.79 -7.78
C LEU A 60 6.90 0.78 -8.18
N ALA A 61 7.53 0.96 -9.34
CA ALA A 61 8.65 0.11 -9.74
C ALA A 61 9.88 0.33 -8.84
N GLN A 62 10.17 1.56 -8.42
CA GLN A 62 11.24 1.87 -7.46
C GLN A 62 10.97 1.27 -6.07
N ALA A 63 9.69 1.22 -5.65
CA ALA A 63 9.26 0.56 -4.42
C ALA A 63 9.33 -0.98 -4.50
N GLY A 64 9.72 -1.54 -5.66
CA GLY A 64 9.90 -2.98 -5.84
C GLY A 64 8.66 -3.73 -6.31
N LEU A 65 7.65 -3.03 -6.86
CA LEU A 65 6.51 -3.69 -7.48
C LEU A 65 6.85 -4.20 -8.88
N ASP A 66 6.32 -5.38 -9.17
CA ASP A 66 6.40 -5.99 -10.49
C ASP A 66 5.51 -5.27 -11.50
N GLN A 67 5.92 -5.24 -12.77
CA GLN A 67 5.17 -4.52 -13.82
C GLN A 67 3.73 -5.02 -13.96
N SER A 68 3.49 -6.32 -13.76
CA SER A 68 2.14 -6.90 -13.80
C SER A 68 1.25 -6.40 -12.65
N ILE A 69 1.83 -6.18 -11.47
CA ILE A 69 1.12 -5.62 -10.33
C ILE A 69 0.89 -4.12 -10.54
N ILE A 70 1.87 -3.40 -11.09
CA ILE A 70 1.74 -1.97 -11.43
C ILE A 70 0.62 -1.75 -12.45
N ASP A 71 0.56 -2.57 -13.51
CA ASP A 71 -0.50 -2.50 -14.51
C ASP A 71 -1.88 -2.78 -13.90
N SER A 72 -1.97 -3.81 -13.06
CA SER A 72 -3.20 -4.12 -12.30
C SER A 72 -3.59 -2.96 -11.38
N PHE A 73 -2.63 -2.38 -10.67
CA PHE A 73 -2.81 -1.24 -9.77
C PHE A 73 -3.36 -0.02 -10.52
N ILE A 74 -2.73 0.36 -11.64
CA ILE A 74 -3.14 1.53 -12.44
C ILE A 74 -4.55 1.31 -13.02
N ARG A 75 -4.85 0.11 -13.53
CA ARG A 75 -6.21 -0.23 -14.01
C ARG A 75 -7.24 -0.15 -12.89
N GLN A 76 -6.90 -0.66 -11.72
CA GLN A 76 -7.83 -0.75 -10.60
C GLN A 76 -8.05 0.61 -9.94
N ARG A 77 -7.02 1.46 -9.87
CA ARG A 77 -7.13 2.88 -9.51
C ARG A 77 -8.01 3.65 -10.49
N ALA A 78 -7.88 3.41 -11.79
CA ALA A 78 -8.76 4.05 -12.78
C ALA A 78 -10.23 3.64 -12.63
N SER A 79 -10.50 2.44 -12.11
CA SER A 79 -11.86 1.94 -11.86
C SER A 79 -12.37 2.20 -10.44
N SER A 80 -11.47 2.45 -9.48
CA SER A 80 -11.78 2.68 -8.08
C SER A 80 -11.40 4.11 -7.77
N ASN A 81 -12.34 5.03 -8.02
CA ASN A 81 -12.26 6.38 -7.49
C ASN A 81 -12.72 6.30 -6.02
N PRO A 82 -11.83 6.35 -5.02
CA PRO A 82 -12.26 6.56 -3.64
C PRO A 82 -13.00 7.89 -3.49
#